data_AF-A0A420VT57-F1
#
_entry.id   AF-A0A420VT57-F1
#
_cell.length_a   1.000
_cell.length_b   1.000
_cell.length_c   1.000
_cell.angle_alpha   90.00
_cell.angle_beta   90.00
_cell.angle_gamma   90.00
#
_symmetry.space_group_name_H-M   'P 1'
#
loop_
_entity.id
_entity.type
_entity.pdbx_description
1 polymer ?
#
loop_
_entity_poly.entity_id
_entity_poly.type
_entity_poly.pdbx_seq_one_letter_code
_entity_poly.pdbx_strand_id
1 'polypeptide(L)'
;MKINVFTNSYWRLLGVSALCSLSFSACKKEKLDVITDNRSVTENRPNSNSRIVNLFDYNQLIANGDSLTNFVVLHPLNQDNYKYPGTSYFPTDGRLGKIWPIPQDLFNQKEEAELSFAARYYTGFGVDHDLKINVNNSYDTPKDYFLLPTTFMNGQPEVVSIARAATSPDKPDHFKIRIVNLAGAIKNPANGLTGAQENLVGEISLAYADGALVSPKTNAISVARMASEYIELPYGTYQFKVLLQDGRPLPALGSERHEYGLIDLPTSTIPENHARSTNLVYAPIQDFKPGGVYTIVVAPQKFSYISNEIDETVNVYQNSFQIITDIAAPVNQSYLRIQGVNAYKDQSIGFKIDGKTLASGLDFGEVSAYGVFTQKRYTIEAVDNSGNVIASLNSELRSNQNYTIWIYPDQNGRAQLLLIANDLSGTLPLPAEDDGTYSRLAFKFFFFNRFLNLSIGNPYITFTLPNGQAIGNHSNVNLQPGIPSTHMPYTNMNTMMEPYQIMAYRSKPDVVPGVWAEDIDVLKSTDFIADKSLYTKIKRALPAHEPGIYTVALIGKSGAGASAKEKARMIIIKHNK
;
A
#
# COMPACT_ATOMS: atom_id res chain seq x y z
N MET A 1 -100.07 -9.56 34.11
CA MET A 1 -99.09 -8.62 34.69
C MET A 1 -97.89 -9.41 35.22
N LYS A 2 -96.94 -9.73 34.33
CA LYS A 2 -95.68 -10.47 34.52
C LYS A 2 -94.87 -10.27 33.23
N ILE A 3 -93.55 -10.23 33.12
CA ILE A 3 -92.35 -10.11 33.98
C ILE A 3 -91.27 -9.59 33.01
N ASN A 4 -90.37 -8.73 33.49
CA ASN A 4 -89.20 -8.21 32.77
C ASN A 4 -88.30 -9.32 32.19
N VAL A 5 -87.94 -9.21 30.91
CA VAL A 5 -86.82 -9.93 30.28
C VAL A 5 -85.92 -8.89 29.62
N PHE A 6 -85.05 -8.27 30.41
CA PHE A 6 -84.01 -7.35 29.92
C PHE A 6 -82.77 -7.46 30.79
N THR A 7 -82.04 -8.59 30.74
CA THR A 7 -80.76 -8.69 31.48
C THR A 7 -79.68 -9.59 30.87
N ASN A 8 -79.84 -10.15 29.66
CA ASN A 8 -78.87 -11.15 29.17
C ASN A 8 -78.02 -10.76 27.95
N SER A 9 -78.24 -9.59 27.33
CA SER A 9 -77.52 -9.21 26.11
C SER A 9 -76.32 -8.28 26.34
N TYR A 10 -76.34 -7.45 27.39
CA TYR A 10 -75.26 -6.50 27.67
C TYR A 10 -74.00 -7.15 28.28
N TRP A 11 -74.16 -8.23 29.05
CA TRP A 11 -73.03 -8.96 29.63
C TRP A 11 -72.24 -9.78 28.61
N ARG A 12 -72.88 -10.24 27.54
CA ARG A 12 -72.19 -10.97 26.45
C ARG A 12 -71.37 -10.02 25.58
N LEU A 13 -71.86 -8.81 25.32
CA LEU A 13 -71.12 -7.78 24.57
C LEU A 13 -69.93 -7.22 25.37
N LEU A 14 -70.10 -6.97 26.67
CA LEU A 14 -68.98 -6.57 27.55
C LEU A 14 -67.94 -7.68 27.72
N GLY A 15 -68.38 -8.95 27.81
CA GLY A 15 -67.47 -10.10 27.87
C GLY A 15 -66.66 -10.29 26.59
N VAL A 16 -67.28 -10.14 25.41
CA VAL A 16 -66.59 -10.25 24.11
C VAL A 16 -65.67 -9.07 23.86
N SER A 17 -66.07 -7.85 24.22
CA SER A 17 -65.17 -6.68 24.11
C SER A 17 -63.99 -6.78 25.07
N ALA A 18 -64.18 -7.25 26.32
CA ALA A 18 -63.08 -7.46 27.25
C ALA A 18 -62.12 -8.59 26.80
N LEU A 19 -62.64 -9.68 26.20
CA LEU A 19 -61.81 -10.75 25.62
C LEU A 19 -61.05 -10.29 24.38
N CYS A 20 -61.66 -9.45 23.53
CA CYS A 20 -60.98 -8.86 22.36
C CYS A 20 -59.91 -7.85 22.80
N SER A 21 -60.16 -7.03 23.83
CA SER A 21 -59.15 -6.10 24.36
C SER A 21 -57.98 -6.80 25.06
N LEU A 22 -58.23 -7.93 25.74
CA LEU A 22 -57.17 -8.77 26.32
C LEU A 22 -56.34 -9.52 25.25
N SER A 23 -56.93 -9.81 24.08
CA SER A 23 -56.22 -10.39 22.94
C SER A 23 -55.24 -9.41 22.26
N PHE A 24 -55.44 -8.10 22.39
CA PHE A 24 -54.52 -7.07 21.88
C PHE A 24 -53.43 -6.65 22.88
N SER A 25 -53.47 -7.17 24.12
CA SER A 25 -52.39 -7.03 25.12
C SER A 25 -51.59 -8.32 25.32
N ALA A 26 -51.82 -9.35 24.50
CA ALA A 26 -50.94 -10.50 24.38
C ALA A 26 -49.62 -10.04 23.73
N CYS A 27 -48.63 -9.79 24.59
CA CYS A 27 -47.21 -9.64 24.30
C CYS A 27 -46.90 -9.20 22.87
N LYS A 28 -46.72 -7.88 22.66
CA LYS A 28 -45.53 -7.48 21.91
C LYS A 28 -44.35 -8.09 22.67
N LYS A 29 -44.02 -9.35 22.35
CA LYS A 29 -42.69 -9.86 22.57
C LYS A 29 -41.87 -8.87 21.77
N GLU A 30 -41.27 -7.90 22.45
CA GLU A 30 -40.15 -7.18 21.87
C GLU A 30 -39.31 -8.30 21.28
N LYS A 31 -39.25 -8.35 19.94
CA LYS A 31 -38.06 -8.88 19.33
C LYS A 31 -37.01 -7.94 19.87
N LEU A 32 -36.40 -8.33 21.00
CA LEU A 32 -35.01 -8.01 21.22
C LEU A 32 -34.41 -8.32 19.85
N ASP A 33 -34.03 -7.27 19.14
CA ASP A 33 -33.04 -7.43 18.10
C ASP A 33 -31.89 -8.06 18.84
N VAL A 34 -31.87 -9.39 18.83
CA VAL A 34 -30.67 -10.15 19.09
C VAL A 34 -29.84 -9.77 17.89
N ILE A 35 -29.16 -8.62 18.00
CA ILE A 35 -27.93 -8.39 17.30
C ILE A 35 -27.09 -9.56 17.80
N THR A 36 -27.08 -10.64 17.00
CA THR A 36 -26.20 -11.75 17.24
C THR A 36 -24.82 -11.12 17.24
N ASP A 37 -24.23 -11.01 18.42
CA ASP A 37 -22.88 -10.51 18.55
C ASP A 37 -21.97 -11.58 17.94
N ASN A 38 -21.81 -11.51 16.63
CA ASN A 38 -20.98 -12.41 15.84
C ASN A 38 -19.49 -12.07 16.01
N ARG A 39 -19.14 -11.14 16.92
CA ARG A 39 -17.75 -10.92 17.27
C ARG A 39 -17.26 -12.14 18.03
N SER A 40 -16.18 -12.71 17.53
CA SER A 40 -15.37 -13.70 18.23
C SER A 40 -15.14 -13.28 19.69
N VAL A 41 -15.55 -14.12 20.65
CA VAL A 41 -15.29 -13.87 22.07
C VAL A 41 -13.78 -13.98 22.29
N THR A 42 -13.12 -12.85 22.48
CA THR A 42 -11.70 -12.79 22.85
C THR A 42 -11.61 -12.65 24.36
N GLU A 43 -11.02 -13.64 25.02
CA GLU A 43 -10.57 -13.45 26.40
C GLU A 43 -9.43 -12.44 26.40
N ASN A 44 -9.49 -11.45 27.29
CA ASN A 44 -8.45 -10.44 27.39
C ASN A 44 -7.19 -11.06 28.02
N ARG A 45 -6.22 -11.44 27.18
CA ARG A 45 -4.93 -11.98 27.60
C ARG A 45 -3.83 -10.94 27.34
N PRO A 46 -2.99 -10.60 28.34
CA PRO A 46 -1.84 -9.75 28.11
C PRO A 46 -0.84 -10.45 27.17
N ASN A 47 -0.30 -9.70 26.20
CA ASN A 47 0.75 -10.20 25.32
C ASN A 47 2.10 -10.19 26.03
N SER A 48 2.94 -11.18 25.73
CA SER A 48 4.35 -11.17 26.11
C SER A 48 5.19 -10.31 25.15
N ASN A 49 6.51 -10.23 25.39
CA ASN A 49 7.46 -9.55 24.51
C ASN A 49 7.97 -10.44 23.37
N SER A 50 7.48 -11.67 23.29
CA SER A 50 7.87 -12.65 22.28
C SER A 50 6.72 -12.93 21.33
N ARG A 51 7.05 -13.02 20.03
CA ARG A 51 6.07 -13.37 19.00
C ARG A 51 6.62 -14.36 18.00
N ILE A 52 5.71 -15.12 17.42
CA ILE A 52 5.98 -16.01 16.31
C ILE A 52 5.75 -15.25 15.01
N VAL A 53 6.71 -15.37 14.09
CA VAL A 53 6.57 -14.95 12.69
C VAL A 53 6.61 -16.20 11.83
N ASN A 54 5.42 -16.66 11.43
CA ASN A 54 5.25 -17.86 10.64
C ASN A 54 5.47 -17.54 9.16
N LEU A 55 6.67 -17.84 8.66
CA LEU A 55 7.04 -17.72 7.24
C LEU A 55 6.83 -19.02 6.48
N PHE A 56 6.36 -20.05 7.18
CA PHE A 56 5.86 -21.29 6.60
C PHE A 56 4.33 -21.36 6.73
N ASP A 57 3.76 -22.44 6.23
CA ASP A 57 2.33 -22.72 6.23
C ASP A 57 1.91 -23.55 7.48
N TYR A 58 2.60 -23.37 8.62
CA TYR A 58 2.16 -23.97 9.88
C TYR A 58 0.77 -23.43 10.23
N ASN A 59 -0.16 -24.33 10.56
CA ASN A 59 -1.54 -23.96 10.83
C ASN A 59 -2.07 -24.54 12.15
N GLN A 60 -1.26 -25.34 12.83
CA GLN A 60 -1.54 -25.89 14.15
C GLN A 60 -0.47 -25.49 15.17
N LEU A 61 -0.89 -25.38 16.43
CA LEU A 61 -0.06 -25.00 17.56
C LEU A 61 -0.46 -25.75 18.84
N ILE A 62 0.54 -26.32 19.49
CA ILE A 62 0.49 -26.84 20.87
C ILE A 62 1.43 -26.00 21.72
N ALA A 63 1.00 -25.58 22.90
CA ALA A 63 1.84 -24.90 23.89
C ALA A 63 1.83 -25.69 25.20
N ASN A 64 3.01 -26.04 25.72
CA ASN A 64 3.18 -26.79 26.97
C ASN A 64 2.34 -28.08 27.06
N GLY A 65 2.10 -28.74 25.92
CA GLY A 65 1.26 -29.95 25.82
C GLY A 65 -0.21 -29.69 25.52
N ASP A 66 -0.69 -28.45 25.62
CA ASP A 66 -2.08 -28.09 25.36
C ASP A 66 -2.29 -27.62 23.91
N SER A 67 -3.30 -28.17 23.25
CA SER A 67 -3.68 -27.76 21.89
C SER A 67 -4.35 -26.40 21.90
N LEU A 68 -3.73 -25.41 21.27
CA LEU A 68 -4.30 -24.06 21.19
C LEU A 68 -5.14 -23.85 19.92
N THR A 69 -4.86 -24.61 18.87
CA THR A 69 -5.62 -24.65 17.61
C THR A 69 -6.57 -25.86 17.58
N ASN A 70 -7.43 -25.95 16.56
CA ASN A 70 -8.49 -26.96 16.50
C ASN A 70 -8.07 -28.32 15.91
N PHE A 71 -6.93 -28.42 15.22
CA PHE A 71 -6.45 -29.62 14.52
C PHE A 71 -7.43 -30.24 13.50
N VAL A 72 -8.44 -29.48 13.07
CA VAL A 72 -9.45 -29.94 12.12
C VAL A 72 -8.90 -29.91 10.70
N VAL A 73 -9.03 -31.03 9.99
CA VAL A 73 -8.72 -31.16 8.56
C VAL A 73 -10.02 -31.42 7.80
N LEU A 74 -10.38 -30.49 6.91
CA LEU A 74 -11.62 -30.56 6.13
C LEU A 74 -11.36 -31.04 4.70
N HIS A 75 -12.27 -31.87 4.17
CA HIS A 75 -12.21 -32.35 2.79
C HIS A 75 -12.59 -31.22 1.82
N PRO A 76 -11.83 -30.96 0.74
CA PRO A 76 -12.06 -29.82 -0.16
C PRO A 76 -13.37 -29.91 -0.95
N LEU A 77 -13.94 -31.10 -1.13
CA LEU A 77 -15.26 -31.26 -1.77
C LEU A 77 -16.45 -31.07 -0.82
N ASN A 78 -16.23 -30.85 0.48
CA ASN A 78 -17.33 -30.59 1.41
C ASN A 78 -17.86 -29.16 1.24
N GLN A 79 -19.18 -29.01 1.30
CA GLN A 79 -19.85 -27.70 1.16
C GLN A 79 -19.44 -26.68 2.23
N ASP A 80 -18.98 -27.14 3.39
CA ASP A 80 -18.51 -26.33 4.51
C ASP A 80 -16.98 -26.39 4.72
N ASN A 81 -16.21 -26.70 3.67
CA ASN A 81 -14.75 -26.84 3.73
C ASN A 81 -13.97 -25.59 4.19
N TYR A 82 -14.63 -24.43 4.25
CA TYR A 82 -14.07 -23.15 4.68
C TYR A 82 -14.45 -22.82 6.14
N LYS A 83 -15.36 -23.57 6.76
CA LYS A 83 -15.86 -23.32 8.12
C LYS A 83 -15.06 -24.12 9.13
N TYR A 84 -13.98 -23.52 9.62
CA TYR A 84 -13.21 -24.09 10.72
C TYR A 84 -13.76 -23.60 12.07
N PRO A 85 -13.81 -24.47 13.10
CA PRO A 85 -14.25 -24.05 14.43
C PRO A 85 -13.17 -23.20 15.12
N GLY A 86 -13.56 -22.06 15.69
CA GLY A 86 -12.67 -21.24 16.52
C GLY A 86 -12.22 -21.93 17.81
N THR A 87 -11.12 -21.44 18.39
CA THR A 87 -10.64 -21.80 19.75
C THR A 87 -10.53 -20.55 20.63
N SER A 88 -10.25 -20.70 21.93
CA SER A 88 -10.08 -19.56 22.84
C SER A 88 -8.88 -18.66 22.49
N TYR A 89 -7.84 -19.22 21.86
CA TYR A 89 -6.65 -18.50 21.40
C TYR A 89 -6.75 -18.03 19.94
N PHE A 90 -7.52 -18.75 19.11
CA PHE A 90 -7.73 -18.45 17.70
C PHE A 90 -9.24 -18.49 17.38
N PRO A 91 -10.01 -17.48 17.78
CA PRO A 91 -11.47 -17.60 17.79
C PRO A 91 -12.13 -17.45 16.41
N THR A 92 -11.40 -16.96 15.40
CA THR A 92 -11.94 -16.80 14.04
C THR A 92 -12.07 -18.13 13.30
N ASP A 93 -11.00 -18.93 13.27
CA ASP A 93 -10.96 -20.18 12.49
C ASP A 93 -10.19 -21.31 13.21
N GLY A 94 -9.73 -21.08 14.44
CA GLY A 94 -9.01 -22.07 15.24
C GLY A 94 -7.63 -22.42 14.69
N ARG A 95 -7.03 -21.57 13.83
CA ARG A 95 -5.75 -21.86 13.15
C ARG A 95 -4.70 -20.79 13.42
N LEU A 96 -3.44 -21.20 13.35
CA LEU A 96 -2.30 -20.29 13.49
C LEU A 96 -2.19 -19.38 12.24
N GLY A 97 -2.08 -18.08 12.47
CA GLY A 97 -1.83 -17.08 11.42
C GLY A 97 -0.36 -16.83 11.11
N LYS A 98 -0.07 -15.77 10.35
CA LYS A 98 1.29 -15.36 9.98
C LYS A 98 2.09 -14.73 11.13
N ILE A 99 1.43 -13.97 11.99
CA ILE A 99 2.05 -13.31 13.14
C ILE A 99 1.19 -13.60 14.35
N TRP A 100 1.81 -14.11 15.40
CA TRP A 100 1.11 -14.43 16.64
C TRP A 100 1.92 -13.93 17.84
N PRO A 101 1.46 -12.85 18.54
CA PRO A 101 2.03 -12.48 19.82
C PRO A 101 1.70 -13.58 20.83
N ILE A 102 2.72 -14.07 21.54
CA ILE A 102 2.53 -15.19 22.47
C ILE A 102 1.92 -14.62 23.75
N PRO A 103 0.74 -15.09 24.18
CA PRO A 103 0.12 -14.66 25.43
C PRO A 103 1.01 -14.94 26.65
N GLN A 104 1.04 -14.00 27.61
CA GLN A 104 1.89 -14.07 28.80
C GLN A 104 1.54 -15.26 29.71
N ASP A 105 0.28 -15.70 29.72
CA ASP A 105 -0.22 -16.84 30.49
C ASP A 105 0.35 -18.19 30.03
N LEU A 106 0.96 -18.26 28.83
CA LEU A 106 1.61 -19.47 28.34
C LEU A 106 3.05 -19.63 28.87
N PHE A 107 3.65 -18.59 29.44
CA PHE A 107 5.00 -18.67 29.99
C PHE A 107 4.97 -19.18 31.43
N ASN A 108 5.86 -20.11 31.72
CA ASN A 108 6.04 -20.62 33.08
C ASN A 108 6.75 -19.59 33.98
N GLN A 109 6.97 -19.94 35.25
CA GLN A 109 7.65 -19.06 36.23
C GLN A 109 9.10 -18.70 35.85
N LYS A 110 9.71 -19.38 34.89
CA LYS A 110 11.04 -19.08 34.33
C LYS A 110 10.96 -18.22 33.07
N GLU A 111 9.78 -17.72 32.71
CA GLU A 111 9.54 -16.98 31.47
C GLU A 111 9.84 -17.83 30.21
N GLU A 112 9.57 -19.14 30.26
CA GLU A 112 9.75 -20.09 29.15
C GLU A 112 8.44 -20.76 28.75
N ALA A 113 8.29 -21.06 27.46
CA ALA A 113 7.19 -21.88 26.94
C ALA A 113 7.71 -22.86 25.87
N GLU A 114 7.21 -24.10 25.90
CA GLU A 114 7.46 -25.09 24.85
C GLU A 114 6.34 -25.00 23.81
N LEU A 115 6.72 -24.80 22.55
CA LEU A 115 5.78 -24.69 21.44
C LEU A 115 6.04 -25.79 20.41
N SER A 116 4.97 -26.40 19.92
CA SER A 116 5.02 -27.33 18.80
C SER A 116 4.09 -26.87 17.67
N PHE A 117 4.66 -26.74 16.48
CA PHE A 117 4.00 -26.28 15.27
C PHE A 117 3.83 -27.41 14.29
N ALA A 118 2.67 -27.45 13.64
CA ALA A 118 2.32 -28.49 12.70
C ALA A 118 1.59 -27.91 11.48
N ALA A 119 1.87 -28.47 10.31
CA ALA A 119 1.16 -28.18 9.07
C ALA A 119 0.21 -29.34 8.77
N ARG A 120 -1.11 -29.12 8.89
CA ARG A 120 -2.11 -30.16 8.64
C ARG A 120 -3.01 -29.77 7.47
N TYR A 121 -3.03 -30.61 6.44
CA TYR A 121 -3.80 -30.42 5.21
C TYR A 121 -4.46 -31.73 4.79
N TYR A 122 -5.57 -31.63 4.05
CA TYR A 122 -6.32 -32.80 3.57
C TYR A 122 -5.47 -33.75 2.72
N THR A 123 -4.59 -33.20 1.87
CA THR A 123 -3.72 -33.95 0.97
C THR A 123 -2.57 -34.68 1.68
N GLY A 124 -2.50 -34.65 3.01
CA GLY A 124 -1.41 -35.23 3.79
C GLY A 124 -0.11 -34.41 3.72
N PHE A 125 -0.12 -33.25 3.08
CA PHE A 125 1.01 -32.34 3.07
C PHE A 125 1.33 -31.86 4.50
N GLY A 126 2.59 -31.98 4.93
CA GLY A 126 3.06 -31.52 6.25
C GLY A 126 2.80 -32.47 7.43
N VAL A 127 2.26 -33.68 7.18
CA VAL A 127 1.90 -34.64 8.25
C VAL A 127 3.12 -35.13 9.05
N ASP A 128 4.32 -35.13 8.47
CA ASP A 128 5.57 -35.57 9.12
C ASP A 128 6.50 -34.42 9.55
N HIS A 129 6.03 -33.17 9.51
CA HIS A 129 6.86 -32.00 9.81
C HIS A 129 6.33 -31.24 11.02
N ASP A 130 6.65 -31.76 12.21
CA ASP A 130 6.35 -31.11 13.48
C ASP A 130 7.61 -30.41 14.00
N LEU A 131 7.52 -29.10 14.15
CA LEU A 131 8.60 -28.27 14.65
C LEU A 131 8.38 -27.99 16.13
N LYS A 132 9.37 -28.31 16.96
CA LYS A 132 9.35 -28.00 18.40
C LYS A 132 10.40 -26.97 18.73
N ILE A 133 10.02 -25.95 19.49
CA ILE A 133 10.94 -24.92 19.98
C ILE A 133 10.61 -24.54 21.42
N ASN A 134 11.63 -24.10 22.13
CA ASN A 134 11.47 -23.37 23.37
C ASN A 134 11.60 -21.88 23.10
N VAL A 135 10.62 -21.11 23.55
CA VAL A 135 10.65 -19.66 23.50
C VAL A 135 10.86 -19.11 24.90
N ASN A 136 11.47 -17.94 24.98
CA ASN A 136 11.60 -17.21 26.23
C ASN A 136 10.98 -15.82 26.10
N ASN A 137 10.42 -15.32 27.19
CA ASN A 137 9.94 -13.95 27.30
C ASN A 137 11.01 -13.11 28.00
N SER A 138 11.27 -11.93 27.44
CA SER A 138 12.22 -10.98 28.02
C SER A 138 11.72 -9.57 27.76
N TYR A 139 11.53 -8.81 28.83
CA TYR A 139 11.14 -7.40 28.74
C TYR A 139 12.24 -6.55 28.10
N ASP A 140 13.49 -6.79 28.46
CA ASP A 140 14.64 -6.01 27.96
C ASP A 140 15.01 -6.36 26.52
N THR A 141 14.67 -7.57 26.07
CA THR A 141 14.98 -8.05 24.72
C THR A 141 13.77 -8.73 24.08
N PRO A 142 12.77 -7.96 23.58
CA PRO A 142 11.68 -8.52 22.80
C PRO A 142 12.21 -9.30 21.61
N LYS A 143 11.62 -10.46 21.30
CA LYS A 143 12.13 -11.36 20.26
C LYS A 143 11.05 -11.79 19.28
N ASP A 144 11.48 -11.89 18.03
CA ASP A 144 10.74 -12.55 16.97
C ASP A 144 11.36 -13.93 16.73
N TYR A 145 10.53 -14.96 16.70
CA TYR A 145 10.90 -16.31 16.28
C TYR A 145 10.34 -16.56 14.88
N PHE A 146 11.21 -16.50 13.88
CA PHE A 146 10.86 -16.71 12.48
C PHE A 146 10.86 -18.21 12.17
N LEU A 147 9.70 -18.78 11.84
CA LEU A 147 9.57 -20.17 11.42
C LEU A 147 9.79 -20.25 9.90
N LEU A 148 10.87 -20.89 9.46
CA LEU A 148 11.30 -20.87 8.06
C LEU A 148 10.82 -22.12 7.28
N PRO A 149 10.55 -22.00 5.97
CA PRO A 149 10.11 -23.09 5.11
C PRO A 149 11.29 -24.00 4.69
N THR A 150 12.07 -24.53 5.64
CA THR A 150 13.30 -25.32 5.40
C THR A 150 13.07 -26.59 4.57
N THR A 151 11.84 -27.09 4.47
CA THR A 151 11.49 -28.15 3.50
C THR A 151 11.76 -27.72 2.05
N PHE A 152 11.67 -26.42 1.74
CA PHE A 152 11.78 -25.84 0.40
C PHE A 152 13.06 -25.01 0.18
N MET A 153 13.91 -24.88 1.19
CA MET A 153 15.13 -24.08 1.12
C MET A 153 16.30 -24.72 1.84
N ASN A 154 17.52 -24.31 1.48
CA ASN A 154 18.78 -24.61 2.16
C ASN A 154 19.41 -23.34 2.73
N GLY A 155 20.29 -23.49 3.71
CA GLY A 155 21.16 -22.42 4.21
C GLY A 155 20.62 -21.64 5.42
N GLN A 156 19.49 -22.03 5.99
CA GLN A 156 18.93 -21.47 7.22
C GLN A 156 18.41 -22.59 8.14
N PRO A 157 18.43 -22.39 9.48
CA PRO A 157 17.78 -23.30 10.42
C PRO A 157 16.25 -23.19 10.33
N GLU A 158 15.52 -24.15 10.93
CA GLU A 158 14.05 -24.13 10.94
C GLU A 158 13.46 -22.94 11.68
N VAL A 159 14.19 -22.43 12.68
CA VAL A 159 13.83 -21.24 13.44
C VAL A 159 15.02 -20.30 13.59
N VAL A 160 14.78 -19.03 13.31
CA VAL A 160 15.73 -17.94 13.58
C VAL A 160 15.11 -16.99 14.60
N SER A 161 15.85 -16.71 15.67
CA SER A 161 15.44 -15.76 16.70
C SER A 161 16.18 -14.43 16.53
N ILE A 162 15.44 -13.32 16.48
CA ILE A 162 16.00 -11.98 16.31
C ILE A 162 15.39 -11.03 17.32
N ALA A 163 16.23 -10.28 18.04
CA ALA A 163 15.77 -9.21 18.93
C ALA A 163 15.07 -8.10 18.12
N ARG A 164 14.00 -7.52 18.67
CA ARG A 164 13.18 -6.47 18.06
C ARG A 164 13.27 -5.18 18.88
N ALA A 165 13.12 -4.04 18.23
CA ALA A 165 13.00 -2.78 18.95
C ALA A 165 11.70 -2.74 19.76
N ALA A 166 11.81 -2.31 21.02
CA ALA A 166 10.68 -2.12 21.93
C ALA A 166 10.15 -0.67 21.93
N THR A 167 10.88 0.27 21.33
CA THR A 167 10.64 1.70 21.47
C THR A 167 10.27 2.37 20.15
N SER A 168 9.39 3.36 20.25
CA SER A 168 9.08 4.28 19.16
C SER A 168 10.32 5.08 18.72
N PRO A 169 10.29 5.69 17.52
CA PRO A 169 11.30 6.64 17.04
C PRO A 169 11.60 7.77 18.04
N ASP A 170 12.85 8.21 18.05
CA ASP A 170 13.32 9.33 18.86
C ASP A 170 12.75 10.65 18.32
N LYS A 171 12.57 10.76 16.99
CA LYS A 171 11.88 11.89 16.37
C LYS A 171 10.38 11.61 16.21
N PRO A 172 9.50 12.51 16.68
CA PRO A 172 8.06 12.24 16.76
C PRO A 172 7.34 12.26 15.40
N ASP A 173 7.97 12.79 14.36
CA ASP A 173 7.49 12.81 12.98
C ASP A 173 8.12 11.70 12.10
N HIS A 174 8.88 10.78 12.71
CA HIS A 174 9.56 9.69 12.01
C HIS A 174 8.92 8.33 12.30
N PHE A 175 9.34 7.32 11.55
CA PHE A 175 9.14 5.90 11.84
C PHE A 175 10.49 5.17 11.88
N LYS A 176 10.53 4.01 12.54
CA LYS A 176 11.70 3.11 12.57
C LYS A 176 11.51 1.99 11.55
N ILE A 177 12.55 1.68 10.79
CA ILE A 177 12.56 0.54 9.88
C ILE A 177 13.90 -0.18 9.90
N ARG A 178 13.87 -1.49 9.72
CA ARG A 178 15.05 -2.33 9.48
C ARG A 178 14.77 -3.34 8.38
N ILE A 179 15.83 -3.98 7.90
CA ILE A 179 15.71 -5.15 7.03
C ILE A 179 16.33 -6.39 7.69
N VAL A 180 15.73 -7.55 7.40
CA VAL A 180 16.15 -8.86 7.88
C VAL A 180 16.31 -9.78 6.67
N ASN A 181 17.46 -10.42 6.53
CA ASN A 181 17.79 -11.36 5.48
C ASN A 181 17.78 -12.81 6.00
N LEU A 182 16.66 -13.51 5.79
CA LEU A 182 16.51 -14.95 6.00
C LEU A 182 16.38 -15.69 4.66
N ALA A 183 16.93 -15.13 3.59
CA ALA A 183 16.95 -15.78 2.30
C ALA A 183 17.68 -17.12 2.37
N GLY A 184 17.35 -18.03 1.45
CA GLY A 184 18.09 -19.27 1.27
C GLY A 184 17.93 -19.84 -0.12
N ALA A 185 18.79 -20.80 -0.46
CA ALA A 185 18.78 -21.44 -1.77
C ALA A 185 17.54 -22.33 -1.90
N ILE A 186 16.69 -22.05 -2.90
CA ILE A 186 15.48 -22.82 -3.15
C ILE A 186 15.85 -24.27 -3.53
N LYS A 187 15.23 -25.24 -2.86
CA LYS A 187 15.34 -26.66 -3.21
C LYS A 187 14.53 -26.92 -4.47
N ASN A 188 15.11 -27.66 -5.42
CA ASN A 188 14.46 -28.03 -6.69
C ASN A 188 13.87 -26.80 -7.43
N PRO A 189 14.71 -25.81 -7.81
CA PRO A 189 14.23 -24.64 -8.54
C PRO A 189 13.47 -25.06 -9.79
N ALA A 190 12.33 -24.41 -10.03
CA ALA A 190 11.46 -24.76 -11.14
C ALA A 190 12.11 -24.46 -12.50
N ASN A 191 11.70 -25.18 -13.54
CA ASN A 191 12.04 -24.89 -14.92
C ASN A 191 10.74 -24.87 -15.74
N GLY A 192 10.32 -23.68 -16.16
CA GLY A 192 9.06 -23.47 -16.88
C GLY A 192 9.27 -23.22 -18.37
N LEU A 193 8.20 -22.83 -19.06
CA LEU A 193 8.22 -22.55 -20.50
C LEU A 193 9.22 -21.45 -20.88
N THR A 194 9.34 -20.40 -20.07
CA THR A 194 10.20 -19.24 -20.34
C THR A 194 11.64 -19.44 -19.86
N GLY A 195 11.91 -20.51 -19.09
CA GLY A 195 13.24 -20.89 -18.62
C GLY A 195 13.29 -21.23 -17.13
N ALA A 196 14.52 -21.32 -16.63
CA ALA A 196 14.80 -21.71 -15.25
C ALA A 196 14.48 -20.59 -14.26
N GLN A 197 14.07 -20.97 -13.06
CA GLN A 197 13.83 -20.06 -11.96
C GLN A 197 15.10 -19.26 -11.61
N GLU A 198 14.91 -17.95 -11.45
CA GLU A 198 15.94 -17.02 -11.06
C GLU A 198 16.46 -17.32 -9.64
N ASN A 199 17.78 -17.30 -9.49
CA ASN A 199 18.42 -17.38 -8.19
C ASN A 199 18.46 -16.00 -7.51
N LEU A 200 17.63 -15.80 -6.49
CA LEU A 200 17.58 -14.58 -5.66
C LEU A 200 18.19 -14.79 -4.26
N VAL A 201 19.43 -15.26 -4.21
CA VAL A 201 20.20 -15.41 -2.96
C VAL A 201 21.39 -14.46 -2.97
N GLY A 202 21.62 -13.80 -1.84
CA GLY A 202 22.78 -12.92 -1.66
C GLY A 202 22.57 -11.93 -0.52
N GLU A 203 23.51 -10.99 -0.39
CA GLU A 203 23.31 -9.85 0.51
C GLU A 203 22.29 -8.90 -0.09
N ILE A 204 21.45 -8.34 0.79
CA ILE A 204 20.35 -7.46 0.41
C ILE A 204 20.57 -6.04 0.93
N SER A 205 20.03 -5.07 0.21
CA SER A 205 20.03 -3.66 0.60
C SER A 205 18.63 -3.05 0.46
N LEU A 206 18.28 -2.15 1.36
CA LEU A 206 17.05 -1.37 1.27
C LEU A 206 17.23 -0.18 0.32
N ALA A 207 16.33 -0.05 -0.65
CA ALA A 207 16.31 1.03 -1.62
C ALA A 207 14.94 1.72 -1.68
N TYR A 208 14.95 2.99 -2.08
CA TYR A 208 13.77 3.74 -2.49
C TYR A 208 13.25 3.23 -3.84
N ALA A 209 12.09 3.75 -4.27
CA ALA A 209 11.43 3.40 -5.52
C ALA A 209 12.31 3.65 -6.75
N ASP A 210 13.17 4.67 -6.70
CA ASP A 210 14.15 5.00 -7.74
C ASP A 210 15.41 4.12 -7.71
N GLY A 211 15.52 3.19 -6.75
CA GLY A 211 16.68 2.31 -6.60
C GLY A 211 17.82 2.91 -5.76
N ALA A 212 17.72 4.18 -5.32
CA ALA A 212 18.71 4.77 -4.43
C ALA A 212 18.69 4.07 -3.07
N LEU A 213 19.87 3.73 -2.55
CA LEU A 213 20.00 3.06 -1.26
C LEU A 213 19.57 3.98 -0.12
N VAL A 214 18.79 3.45 0.83
CA VAL A 214 18.18 4.24 1.90
C VAL A 214 19.20 4.67 2.96
N SER A 215 20.05 3.74 3.40
CA SER A 215 21.04 3.99 4.45
C SER A 215 22.18 2.97 4.38
N PRO A 216 23.44 3.36 4.65
CA PRO A 216 24.54 2.41 4.80
C PRO A 216 24.26 1.32 5.85
N LYS A 217 23.45 1.62 6.89
CA LYS A 217 23.10 0.67 7.95
C LYS A 217 22.23 -0.48 7.46
N THR A 218 21.45 -0.25 6.40
CA THR A 218 20.50 -1.20 5.80
C THR A 218 21.02 -1.77 4.47
N ASN A 219 22.33 -1.67 4.21
CA ASN A 219 22.95 -2.17 2.99
C ASN A 219 23.79 -3.42 3.27
N ALA A 220 23.93 -4.27 2.26
CA ALA A 220 24.79 -5.45 2.30
C ALA A 220 24.51 -6.36 3.51
N ILE A 221 23.22 -6.59 3.81
CA ILE A 221 22.82 -7.46 4.90
C ILE A 221 22.86 -8.90 4.42
N SER A 222 23.83 -9.66 4.89
CA SER A 222 23.99 -11.08 4.61
C SER A 222 23.12 -11.95 5.52
N VAL A 223 22.92 -13.21 5.13
CA VAL A 223 22.27 -14.22 5.97
C VAL A 223 23.04 -14.56 7.25
N ALA A 224 24.36 -14.28 7.30
CA ALA A 224 25.17 -14.44 8.51
C ALA A 224 24.97 -13.28 9.49
N ARG A 225 24.78 -12.05 8.97
CA ARG A 225 24.44 -10.88 9.78
C ARG A 225 22.97 -10.88 10.20
N MET A 226 22.10 -11.47 9.38
CA MET A 226 20.64 -11.62 9.52
C MET A 226 19.85 -10.31 9.57
N ALA A 227 20.24 -9.32 10.37
CA ALA A 227 19.45 -8.11 10.57
C ALA A 227 20.32 -6.84 10.47
N SER A 228 19.75 -5.79 9.90
CA SER A 228 20.27 -4.44 10.04
C SER A 228 19.90 -3.86 11.42
N GLU A 229 20.58 -2.78 11.79
CA GLU A 229 20.05 -1.86 12.80
C GLU A 229 18.75 -1.22 12.30
N TYR A 230 17.94 -0.72 13.23
CA TYR A 230 16.85 0.19 12.89
C TYR A 230 17.40 1.55 12.50
N ILE A 231 16.79 2.15 11.48
CA ILE A 231 17.01 3.53 11.07
C ILE A 231 15.71 4.31 11.21
N GLU A 232 15.81 5.63 11.35
CA GLU A 232 14.66 6.53 11.39
C GLU A 232 14.52 7.29 10.09
N LEU A 233 13.31 7.27 9.53
CA LEU A 233 12.94 8.00 8.32
C LEU A 233 11.73 8.88 8.61
N PRO A 234 11.61 10.06 7.97
CA PRO A 234 10.40 10.86 8.08
C PRO A 234 9.18 10.04 7.66
N TYR A 235 8.05 10.20 8.34
CA TYR A 235 6.82 9.51 7.94
C TYR A 235 6.41 9.91 6.51
N GLY A 236 5.65 9.03 5.85
CA GLY A 236 5.16 9.28 4.51
C GLY A 236 4.77 8.02 3.77
N THR A 237 4.42 8.19 2.50
CA THR A 237 4.12 7.10 1.59
C THR A 237 5.39 6.71 0.83
N TYR A 238 5.80 5.46 0.97
CA TYR A 238 7.03 4.93 0.38
C TYR A 238 6.75 3.66 -0.40
N GLN A 239 7.54 3.45 -1.46
CA GLN A 239 7.71 2.16 -2.11
C GLN A 239 9.14 1.69 -1.88
N PHE A 240 9.34 0.87 -0.85
CA PHE A 240 10.65 0.28 -0.63
C PHE A 240 10.87 -0.89 -1.59
N LYS A 241 12.04 -0.91 -2.22
CA LYS A 241 12.59 -2.04 -2.97
C LYS A 241 13.67 -2.71 -2.12
N VAL A 242 13.80 -4.03 -2.24
CA VAL A 242 14.93 -4.77 -1.67
C VAL A 242 15.79 -5.25 -2.84
N LEU A 243 17.05 -4.83 -2.87
CA LEU A 243 17.97 -5.12 -3.97
C LEU A 243 19.03 -6.11 -3.51
N LEU A 244 19.36 -7.09 -4.36
CA LEU A 244 20.61 -7.84 -4.26
C LEU A 244 21.80 -6.92 -4.58
N GLN A 245 23.01 -7.35 -4.20
CA GLN A 245 24.24 -6.59 -4.51
C GLN A 245 24.43 -6.27 -6.00
N ASP A 246 23.96 -7.15 -6.88
CA ASP A 246 24.04 -6.95 -8.34
C ASP A 246 22.99 -5.97 -8.88
N GLY A 247 22.06 -5.51 -8.02
CA GLY A 247 21.00 -4.55 -8.34
C GLY A 247 19.64 -5.18 -8.64
N ARG A 248 19.53 -6.52 -8.65
CA ARG A 248 18.24 -7.18 -8.91
C ARG A 248 17.24 -6.95 -7.77
N PRO A 249 16.02 -6.47 -8.07
CA PRO A 249 14.98 -6.35 -7.06
C PRO A 249 14.37 -7.70 -6.70
N LEU A 250 14.14 -7.94 -5.42
CA LEU A 250 13.35 -9.06 -4.92
C LEU A 250 11.86 -8.72 -5.03
N PRO A 251 10.99 -9.68 -5.41
CA PRO A 251 9.55 -9.49 -5.32
C PRO A 251 9.11 -9.39 -3.86
N ALA A 252 8.02 -8.68 -3.61
CA ALA A 252 7.24 -8.82 -2.40
C ALA A 252 6.13 -9.85 -2.59
N LEU A 253 5.50 -10.29 -1.50
CA LEU A 253 4.28 -11.08 -1.59
C LEU A 253 3.05 -10.18 -1.75
N GLY A 254 2.41 -10.24 -2.93
CA GLY A 254 1.14 -9.58 -3.20
C GLY A 254 -0.04 -10.48 -2.84
N SER A 255 -1.13 -9.87 -2.36
CA SER A 255 -2.36 -10.62 -2.01
C SER A 255 -3.65 -9.89 -2.39
N GLU A 256 -3.53 -8.62 -2.77
CA GLU A 256 -4.65 -7.79 -3.20
C GLU A 256 -5.16 -8.14 -4.60
N ARG A 257 -4.31 -8.77 -5.42
CA ARG A 257 -4.65 -9.25 -6.75
C ARG A 257 -3.89 -10.51 -7.09
N HIS A 258 -4.50 -11.35 -7.93
CA HIS A 258 -3.93 -12.65 -8.30
C HIS A 258 -2.58 -12.50 -9.00
N GLU A 259 -2.46 -11.54 -9.91
CA GLU A 259 -1.23 -11.32 -10.70
C GLU A 259 0.00 -10.99 -9.83
N TYR A 260 -0.19 -10.41 -8.64
CA TYR A 260 0.92 -10.07 -7.74
C TYR A 260 1.41 -11.26 -6.90
N GLY A 261 0.70 -12.38 -6.97
CA GLY A 261 1.18 -13.69 -6.52
C GLY A 261 1.83 -14.52 -7.63
N LEU A 262 1.88 -14.01 -8.87
CA LEU A 262 2.52 -14.64 -10.01
C LEU A 262 3.95 -14.11 -10.22
N ILE A 263 4.84 -15.00 -10.65
CA ILE A 263 6.19 -14.65 -11.11
C ILE A 263 6.53 -15.33 -12.43
N ASP A 264 7.21 -14.60 -13.31
CA ASP A 264 7.99 -15.15 -14.41
C ASP A 264 9.26 -15.77 -13.84
N LEU A 265 9.52 -17.05 -14.14
CA LEU A 265 10.59 -17.80 -13.48
C LEU A 265 11.98 -17.18 -13.72
N PRO A 266 12.41 -16.85 -14.96
CA PRO A 266 13.75 -16.31 -15.21
C PRO A 266 14.04 -14.92 -14.64
N THR A 267 13.01 -14.13 -14.33
CA THR A 267 13.19 -12.72 -13.94
C THR A 267 12.52 -12.32 -12.63
N SER A 268 11.69 -13.19 -12.06
CA SER A 268 10.84 -12.92 -10.89
C SER A 268 9.95 -11.68 -11.03
N THR A 269 9.61 -11.32 -12.27
CA THR A 269 8.73 -10.19 -12.60
C THR A 269 7.28 -10.66 -12.74
N ILE A 270 6.32 -9.74 -12.73
CA ILE A 270 4.89 -10.04 -12.91
C ILE A 270 4.67 -10.46 -14.38
N PRO A 271 4.26 -11.72 -14.65
CA PRO A 271 3.97 -12.18 -16.01
C PRO A 271 2.63 -11.60 -16.49
N GLU A 272 2.53 -11.33 -17.79
CA GLU A 272 1.26 -10.98 -18.44
C GLU A 272 0.54 -12.24 -18.96
N ASN A 273 1.31 -13.18 -19.47
CA ASN A 273 0.90 -14.49 -20.01
C ASN A 273 2.16 -15.38 -20.14
N HIS A 274 2.01 -16.61 -20.62
CA HIS A 274 3.13 -17.53 -20.81
C HIS A 274 4.28 -17.01 -21.70
N ALA A 275 4.05 -16.03 -22.57
CA ALA A 275 5.03 -15.52 -23.53
C ALA A 275 5.56 -14.11 -23.21
N ARG A 276 4.93 -13.38 -22.28
CA ARG A 276 5.23 -11.96 -22.03
C ARG A 276 5.21 -11.63 -20.55
N SER A 277 6.09 -10.70 -20.17
CA SER A 277 6.18 -10.13 -18.83
C SER A 277 6.11 -8.61 -18.88
N THR A 278 5.53 -8.03 -17.83
CA THR A 278 5.51 -6.58 -17.58
C THR A 278 6.89 -5.99 -17.31
N ASN A 279 7.87 -6.84 -17.00
CA ASN A 279 9.21 -6.50 -16.50
C ASN A 279 9.20 -5.74 -15.16
N LEU A 280 8.05 -5.70 -14.47
CA LEU A 280 7.91 -5.12 -13.15
C LEU A 280 8.07 -6.20 -12.08
N VAL A 281 8.80 -5.88 -11.02
CA VAL A 281 8.83 -6.68 -9.79
C VAL A 281 7.88 -6.03 -8.80
N TYR A 282 6.93 -6.82 -8.28
CA TYR A 282 5.95 -6.32 -7.31
C TYR A 282 6.64 -5.86 -6.03
N ALA A 283 6.36 -4.63 -5.60
CA ALA A 283 6.83 -4.04 -4.35
C ALA A 283 5.77 -3.05 -3.84
N PRO A 284 5.20 -3.24 -2.64
CA PRO A 284 4.06 -2.47 -2.19
C PRO A 284 4.42 -1.01 -1.89
N ILE A 285 3.52 -0.12 -2.27
CA ILE A 285 3.44 1.26 -1.83
C ILE A 285 2.59 1.28 -0.56
N GLN A 286 3.13 1.82 0.53
CA GLN A 286 2.44 1.89 1.81
C GLN A 286 2.76 3.19 2.55
N ASP A 287 1.79 3.65 3.35
CA ASP A 287 1.98 4.69 4.35
C ASP A 287 2.71 4.16 5.58
N PHE A 288 3.87 4.74 5.87
CA PHE A 288 4.61 4.56 7.12
C PHE A 288 4.27 5.74 8.04
N LYS A 289 3.69 5.43 9.19
CA LYS A 289 3.06 6.42 10.08
C LYS A 289 4.02 6.88 11.19
N PRO A 290 3.90 8.13 11.67
CA PRO A 290 4.74 8.65 12.75
C PRO A 290 4.62 7.80 14.01
N GLY A 291 5.73 7.39 14.62
CA GLY A 291 5.75 6.53 15.80
C GLY A 291 5.78 5.02 15.50
N GLY A 292 5.54 4.62 14.25
CA GLY A 292 5.52 3.23 13.82
C GLY A 292 6.90 2.59 13.79
N VAL A 293 6.95 1.27 13.99
CA VAL A 293 8.17 0.47 13.87
C VAL A 293 7.89 -0.68 12.90
N TYR A 294 8.79 -0.90 11.95
CA TYR A 294 8.60 -1.83 10.85
C TYR A 294 9.85 -2.69 10.60
N THR A 295 9.63 -3.93 10.19
CA THR A 295 10.70 -4.83 9.72
C THR A 295 10.36 -5.31 8.31
N ILE A 296 11.25 -5.10 7.35
CA ILE A 296 11.20 -5.78 6.05
C ILE A 296 11.96 -7.10 6.19
N VAL A 297 11.26 -8.22 6.13
CA VAL A 297 11.89 -9.55 6.19
C VAL A 297 11.94 -10.17 4.81
N VAL A 298 13.10 -10.70 4.45
CA VAL A 298 13.33 -11.50 3.25
C VAL A 298 13.39 -12.96 3.65
N ALA A 299 12.61 -13.81 2.98
CA ALA A 299 12.67 -15.26 3.11
C ALA A 299 12.02 -15.91 1.87
N PRO A 300 12.22 -17.22 1.62
CA PRO A 300 11.43 -17.93 0.63
C PRO A 300 9.94 -17.86 0.96
N GLN A 301 9.13 -17.50 -0.03
CA GLN A 301 7.67 -17.52 0.06
C GLN A 301 7.09 -18.19 -1.17
N LYS A 302 5.85 -18.64 -1.02
CA LYS A 302 5.12 -19.33 -2.06
C LYS A 302 4.54 -18.33 -3.07
N PHE A 303 4.89 -18.51 -4.33
CA PHE A 303 4.32 -17.86 -5.50
C PHE A 303 3.70 -18.91 -6.41
N SER A 304 3.03 -18.44 -7.47
CA SER A 304 2.67 -19.26 -8.61
C SER A 304 3.40 -18.77 -9.87
N TYR A 305 3.56 -19.65 -10.86
CA TYR A 305 4.06 -19.30 -12.20
C TYR A 305 3.20 -19.97 -13.26
N ILE A 306 3.21 -19.42 -14.47
CA ILE A 306 2.48 -19.98 -15.62
C ILE A 306 3.25 -21.19 -16.17
N SER A 307 2.63 -22.38 -16.14
CA SER A 307 3.28 -23.65 -16.45
C SER A 307 3.07 -24.15 -17.88
N ASN A 308 2.07 -23.65 -18.60
CA ASN A 308 1.76 -24.06 -19.98
C ASN A 308 1.14 -22.93 -20.82
N GLU A 309 0.89 -23.20 -22.09
CA GLU A 309 0.43 -22.23 -23.10
C GLU A 309 -1.04 -21.82 -22.95
N ILE A 310 -1.80 -22.50 -22.08
CA ILE A 310 -3.19 -22.16 -21.72
C ILE A 310 -3.28 -21.41 -20.39
N ASP A 311 -2.14 -20.89 -19.91
CA ASP A 311 -2.01 -20.09 -18.69
C ASP A 311 -2.42 -20.80 -17.39
N GLU A 312 -2.26 -22.13 -17.31
CA GLU A 312 -2.36 -22.84 -16.02
C GLU A 312 -1.22 -22.42 -15.08
N THR A 313 -1.48 -22.42 -13.77
CA THR A 313 -0.51 -21.97 -12.77
C THR A 313 -0.11 -23.09 -11.81
N VAL A 314 1.19 -23.12 -11.47
CA VAL A 314 1.77 -24.08 -10.52
C VAL A 314 2.54 -23.33 -9.44
N ASN A 315 2.51 -23.86 -8.22
CA ASN A 315 3.20 -23.25 -7.08
C ASN A 315 4.71 -23.40 -7.17
N VAL A 316 5.44 -22.39 -6.72
CA VAL A 316 6.91 -22.36 -6.59
C VAL A 316 7.30 -21.55 -5.35
N TYR A 317 8.46 -21.84 -4.75
CA TYR A 317 9.04 -20.98 -3.72
C TYR A 317 10.11 -20.08 -4.31
N GLN A 318 10.10 -18.79 -3.95
CA GLN A 318 11.12 -17.82 -4.34
C GLN A 318 11.45 -16.91 -3.16
N ASN A 319 12.70 -16.45 -3.03
CA ASN A 319 13.04 -15.43 -2.04
C ASN A 319 12.31 -14.14 -2.35
N SER A 320 11.52 -13.68 -1.39
CA SER A 320 10.75 -12.45 -1.49
C SER A 320 10.76 -11.71 -0.16
N PHE A 321 10.26 -10.48 -0.16
CA PHE A 321 10.14 -9.70 1.06
C PHE A 321 8.69 -9.45 1.47
N GLN A 322 8.49 -9.21 2.76
CA GLN A 322 7.24 -8.67 3.29
C GLN A 322 7.53 -7.65 4.38
N ILE A 323 6.62 -6.69 4.55
CA ILE A 323 6.70 -5.66 5.59
C ILE A 323 5.88 -6.14 6.79
N ILE A 324 6.55 -6.27 7.93
CA ILE A 324 5.94 -6.56 9.21
C ILE A 324 5.82 -5.24 9.99
N THR A 325 4.64 -4.99 10.54
CA THR A 325 4.44 -3.90 11.51
C THR A 325 4.81 -4.45 12.90
N ASP A 326 5.88 -3.92 13.47
CA ASP A 326 6.41 -4.31 14.78
C ASP A 326 5.64 -3.61 15.90
N ILE A 327 5.45 -2.30 15.73
CA ILE A 327 4.65 -1.46 16.62
C ILE A 327 3.74 -0.64 15.72
N ALA A 328 2.43 -0.85 15.85
CA ALA A 328 1.44 -0.07 15.13
C ALA A 328 1.49 1.38 15.60
N ALA A 329 1.58 2.30 14.65
CA ALA A 329 1.60 3.72 14.96
C ALA A 329 0.19 4.20 15.32
N PRO A 330 0.05 5.22 16.19
CA PRO A 330 -1.22 5.91 16.36
C PRO A 330 -1.64 6.60 15.04
N VAL A 331 -2.93 6.92 14.94
CA VAL A 331 -3.44 7.71 13.81
C VAL A 331 -2.72 9.06 13.75
N ASN A 332 -2.20 9.43 12.58
CA ASN A 332 -1.52 10.71 12.40
C ASN A 332 -2.51 11.89 12.45
N GLN A 333 -2.61 12.53 13.60
CA GLN A 333 -3.43 13.73 13.80
C GLN A 333 -2.62 15.03 13.83
N SER A 334 -1.30 14.94 13.70
CA SER A 334 -0.41 16.08 13.96
C SER A 334 0.29 16.57 12.71
N TYR A 335 0.79 15.67 11.87
CA TYR A 335 1.77 16.00 10.84
C TYR A 335 1.17 15.98 9.43
N LEU A 336 1.69 16.85 8.57
CA LEU A 336 1.45 16.92 7.12
C LEU A 336 2.80 17.09 6.38
N ARG A 337 2.82 16.86 5.07
CA ARG A 337 4.02 17.03 4.23
C ARG A 337 3.79 18.08 3.16
N ILE A 338 4.81 18.88 2.85
CA ILE A 338 4.75 19.93 1.83
C ILE A 338 6.00 19.86 0.95
N GLN A 339 5.85 19.95 -0.36
CA GLN A 339 6.92 20.21 -1.32
C GLN A 339 6.55 21.39 -2.23
N GLY A 340 7.55 22.04 -2.83
CA GLY A 340 7.38 23.11 -3.81
C GLY A 340 7.85 22.71 -5.20
N VAL A 341 7.17 23.19 -6.25
CA VAL A 341 7.52 22.95 -7.67
C VAL A 341 7.59 24.29 -8.40
N ASN A 342 8.67 24.51 -9.15
CA ASN A 342 8.83 25.68 -9.99
C ASN A 342 8.27 25.45 -11.40
N ALA A 343 7.07 25.96 -11.67
CA ALA A 343 6.45 26.00 -12.98
C ALA A 343 6.28 27.44 -13.52
N TYR A 344 7.02 28.43 -12.95
CA TYR A 344 6.79 29.84 -13.23
C TYR A 344 7.38 30.28 -14.57
N LYS A 345 8.71 30.39 -14.62
CA LYS A 345 9.49 30.86 -15.77
C LYS A 345 10.94 30.40 -15.62
N ASP A 346 11.83 30.68 -16.58
CA ASP A 346 13.26 30.34 -16.51
C ASP A 346 13.99 31.23 -15.49
N GLN A 347 13.60 31.07 -14.23
CA GLN A 347 14.14 31.77 -13.07
C GLN A 347 14.16 30.76 -11.93
N SER A 348 15.24 30.79 -11.15
CA SER A 348 15.37 29.95 -9.99
C SER A 348 14.55 30.52 -8.81
N ILE A 349 13.79 29.66 -8.13
CA ILE A 349 12.77 30.02 -7.14
C ILE A 349 13.01 29.32 -5.81
N GLY A 350 12.76 30.01 -4.70
CA GLY A 350 12.68 29.43 -3.37
C GLY A 350 11.24 29.37 -2.84
N PHE A 351 11.02 28.55 -1.81
CA PHE A 351 9.76 28.50 -1.07
C PHE A 351 10.01 28.71 0.42
N LYS A 352 9.16 29.53 1.05
CA LYS A 352 9.13 29.73 2.51
C LYS A 352 7.76 29.39 3.07
N ILE A 353 7.75 28.79 4.27
CA ILE A 353 6.56 28.42 5.04
C ILE A 353 6.71 29.07 6.42
N ASP A 354 5.86 30.04 6.74
CA ASP A 354 5.99 30.90 7.93
C ASP A 354 7.41 31.48 8.10
N GLY A 355 7.99 31.95 6.99
CA GLY A 355 9.36 32.49 6.95
C GLY A 355 10.49 31.44 7.01
N LYS A 356 10.19 30.16 7.26
CA LYS A 356 11.19 29.07 7.20
C LYS A 356 11.37 28.59 5.77
N THR A 357 12.61 28.48 5.32
CA THR A 357 12.93 27.95 3.99
C THR A 357 12.53 26.48 3.88
N LEU A 358 11.68 26.17 2.90
CA LEU A 358 11.39 24.80 2.44
C LEU A 358 12.38 24.39 1.35
N ALA A 359 12.66 25.30 0.41
CA ALA A 359 13.58 25.09 -0.70
C ALA A 359 14.17 26.42 -1.16
N SER A 360 15.36 26.36 -1.78
CA SER A 360 16.04 27.50 -2.37
C SER A 360 16.62 27.10 -3.72
N GLY A 361 16.52 27.98 -4.70
CA GLY A 361 17.21 27.77 -5.98
C GLY A 361 16.64 26.63 -6.83
N LEU A 362 15.32 26.42 -6.82
CA LEU A 362 14.67 25.45 -7.70
C LEU A 362 14.60 26.00 -9.12
N ASP A 363 15.26 25.32 -10.06
CA ASP A 363 15.22 25.68 -11.47
C ASP A 363 13.85 25.37 -12.11
N PHE A 364 13.63 25.88 -13.32
CA PHE A 364 12.36 25.74 -14.02
C PHE A 364 12.04 24.27 -14.36
N GLY A 365 10.94 23.76 -13.81
CA GLY A 365 10.51 22.36 -13.91
C GLY A 365 10.95 21.47 -12.75
N GLU A 366 11.73 21.99 -11.79
CA GLU A 366 12.25 21.22 -10.66
C GLU A 366 11.32 21.24 -9.44
N VAL A 367 11.50 20.24 -8.58
CA VAL A 367 10.73 20.00 -7.35
C VAL A 367 11.63 19.89 -6.14
N SER A 368 11.18 20.40 -4.99
CA SER A 368 11.89 20.23 -3.72
C SER A 368 11.66 18.84 -3.12
N ALA A 369 12.53 18.45 -2.18
CA ALA A 369 12.15 17.41 -1.23
C ALA A 369 10.93 17.83 -0.40
N TYR A 370 10.17 16.86 0.11
CA TYR A 370 9.13 17.12 1.09
C TYR A 370 9.71 17.54 2.44
N GLY A 371 9.18 18.61 3.02
CA GLY A 371 9.31 18.94 4.44
C GLY A 371 8.13 18.42 5.25
N VAL A 372 8.34 18.19 6.55
CA VAL A 372 7.31 17.80 7.51
C VAL A 372 6.88 19.00 8.36
N PHE A 373 5.57 19.18 8.51
CA PHE A 373 4.94 20.31 9.18
C PHE A 373 3.79 19.82 10.06
N THR A 374 3.29 20.68 10.96
CA THR A 374 2.11 20.38 11.78
C THR A 374 0.84 21.00 11.23
N GLN A 375 -0.34 20.47 11.59
CA GLN A 375 -1.61 21.09 11.22
C GLN A 375 -1.75 22.50 11.82
N LYS A 376 -1.95 23.50 10.96
CA LYS A 376 -2.33 24.89 11.29
C LYS A 376 -2.55 25.70 10.01
N ARG A 377 -2.86 26.99 10.18
CA ARG A 377 -2.78 27.99 9.12
C ARG A 377 -1.32 28.40 8.88
N TYR A 378 -0.92 28.41 7.61
CA TYR A 378 0.42 28.77 7.14
C TYR A 378 0.37 29.98 6.20
N THR A 379 1.41 30.81 6.29
CA THR A 379 1.80 31.73 5.21
C THR A 379 2.80 31.02 4.33
N ILE A 380 2.44 30.85 3.06
CA ILE A 380 3.25 30.17 2.04
C ILE A 380 3.73 31.22 1.05
N GLU A 381 5.03 31.29 0.81
CA GLU A 381 5.64 32.29 -0.07
C GLU A 381 6.54 31.61 -1.11
N ALA A 382 6.45 32.06 -2.36
CA ALA A 382 7.50 31.84 -3.35
C ALA A 382 8.39 33.09 -3.40
N VAL A 383 9.69 32.86 -3.42
CA VAL A 383 10.70 33.92 -3.47
C VAL A 383 11.58 33.80 -4.69
N ASP A 384 11.99 34.93 -5.26
CA ASP A 384 13.02 34.95 -6.29
C ASP A 384 14.43 34.69 -5.72
N ASN A 385 15.43 34.62 -6.61
CA ASN A 385 16.85 34.52 -6.24
C ASN A 385 17.39 35.66 -5.37
N SER A 386 16.72 36.82 -5.35
CA SER A 386 17.10 37.95 -4.49
C SER A 386 16.41 37.87 -3.12
N GLY A 387 15.55 36.87 -2.91
CA GLY A 387 14.78 36.67 -1.68
C GLY A 387 13.48 37.48 -1.62
N ASN A 388 13.09 38.18 -2.69
CA ASN A 388 11.84 38.94 -2.73
C ASN A 388 10.66 37.98 -2.90
N VAL A 389 9.59 38.22 -2.16
CA VAL A 389 8.33 37.47 -2.30
C VAL A 389 7.66 37.87 -3.61
N ILE A 390 7.48 36.90 -4.51
CA ILE A 390 6.83 37.11 -5.81
C ILE A 390 5.38 36.62 -5.84
N ALA A 391 5.03 35.71 -4.92
CA ALA A 391 3.66 35.27 -4.69
C ALA A 391 3.52 34.75 -3.26
N SER A 392 2.33 34.93 -2.66
CA SER A 392 2.02 34.50 -1.30
C SER A 392 0.59 33.99 -1.20
N LEU A 393 0.36 32.98 -0.36
CA LEU A 393 -0.97 32.45 -0.05
C LEU A 393 -1.07 32.12 1.44
N ASN A 394 -2.26 32.29 2.02
CA ASN A 394 -2.57 31.84 3.37
C ASN A 394 -3.53 30.66 3.28
N SER A 395 -3.18 29.52 3.89
CA SER A 395 -4.04 28.34 3.86
C SER A 395 -3.97 27.53 5.15
N GLU A 396 -5.10 26.95 5.52
CA GLU A 396 -5.20 26.01 6.61
C GLU A 396 -4.96 24.59 6.10
N LEU A 397 -3.89 23.97 6.59
CA LEU A 397 -3.46 22.64 6.15
C LEU A 397 -3.78 21.61 7.22
N ARG A 398 -4.32 20.46 6.79
CA ARG A 398 -4.77 19.37 7.68
C ARG A 398 -3.68 18.32 7.84
N SER A 399 -3.67 17.64 8.99
CA SER A 399 -2.79 16.50 9.22
C SER A 399 -3.11 15.33 8.27
N ASN A 400 -2.16 14.40 8.15
CA ASN A 400 -2.25 13.22 7.30
C ASN A 400 -2.56 13.55 5.82
N GLN A 401 -2.05 14.70 5.36
CA GLN A 401 -2.13 15.14 3.96
C GLN A 401 -0.74 15.38 3.40
N ASN A 402 -0.60 15.20 2.09
CA ASN A 402 0.60 15.53 1.33
C ASN A 402 0.24 16.69 0.39
N TYR A 403 0.97 17.79 0.47
CA TYR A 403 0.71 18.99 -0.33
C TYR A 403 1.84 19.25 -1.31
N THR A 404 1.49 19.73 -2.50
CA THR A 404 2.42 20.32 -3.45
C THR A 404 2.01 21.76 -3.73
N ILE A 405 2.96 22.67 -3.59
CA ILE A 405 2.81 24.08 -3.95
C ILE A 405 3.45 24.27 -5.31
N TRP A 406 2.67 24.75 -6.27
CA TRP A 406 3.13 25.09 -7.61
C TRP A 406 3.19 26.61 -7.74
N ILE A 407 4.36 27.16 -8.07
CA ILE A 407 4.45 28.54 -8.58
C ILE A 407 4.27 28.48 -10.11
N TYR A 408 3.36 29.26 -10.67
CA TYR A 408 3.08 29.27 -12.10
C TYR A 408 2.67 30.68 -12.56
N PRO A 409 2.75 31.01 -13.86
CA PRO A 409 2.30 32.30 -14.35
C PRO A 409 0.79 32.32 -14.62
N ASP A 410 0.13 33.44 -14.31
CA ASP A 410 -1.19 33.73 -14.88
C ASP A 410 -1.08 34.01 -16.40
N GLN A 411 -2.22 34.22 -17.08
CA GLN A 411 -2.22 34.51 -18.51
C GLN A 411 -1.51 35.84 -18.88
N ASN A 412 -1.24 36.70 -17.89
CA ASN A 412 -0.48 37.94 -18.04
C ASN A 412 1.00 37.78 -17.62
N GLY A 413 1.45 36.58 -17.25
CA GLY A 413 2.82 36.30 -16.83
C GLY A 413 3.12 36.62 -15.35
N ARG A 414 2.13 36.98 -14.54
CA ARG A 414 2.31 37.27 -13.11
C ARG A 414 2.37 35.97 -12.31
N ALA A 415 3.26 35.89 -11.34
CA ALA A 415 3.41 34.71 -10.49
C ALA A 415 2.14 34.44 -9.66
N GLN A 416 1.73 33.18 -9.59
CA GLN A 416 0.60 32.67 -8.80
C GLN A 416 1.01 31.40 -8.06
N LEU A 417 0.40 31.16 -6.91
CA LEU A 417 0.56 29.91 -6.16
C LEU A 417 -0.67 29.04 -6.28
N LEU A 418 -0.47 27.78 -6.65
CA LEU A 418 -1.49 26.74 -6.61
C LEU A 418 -1.09 25.69 -5.57
N LEU A 419 -1.93 25.53 -4.54
CA LEU A 419 -1.77 24.52 -3.51
C LEU A 419 -2.64 23.31 -3.83
N ILE A 420 -2.04 22.13 -3.87
CA ILE A 420 -2.73 20.88 -4.21
C ILE A 420 -2.52 19.85 -3.11
N ALA A 421 -3.61 19.21 -2.66
CA ALA A 421 -3.53 18.00 -1.84
C ALA A 421 -3.41 16.75 -2.74
N ASN A 422 -2.40 15.94 -2.47
CA ASN A 422 -2.16 14.68 -3.16
C ASN A 422 -2.67 13.53 -2.29
N ASP A 423 -3.58 12.73 -2.84
CA ASP A 423 -4.03 11.50 -2.20
C ASP A 423 -3.02 10.39 -2.55
N LEU A 424 -2.27 9.98 -1.53
CA LEU A 424 -1.27 8.91 -1.65
C LEU A 424 -1.75 7.60 -1.02
N SER A 425 -3.03 7.52 -0.64
CA SER A 425 -3.58 6.36 0.09
C SER A 425 -3.71 5.10 -0.76
N GLY A 426 -3.65 5.22 -2.08
CA GLY A 426 -3.95 4.11 -2.99
C GLY A 426 -5.42 3.68 -2.93
N THR A 427 -6.33 4.51 -2.41
CA THR A 427 -7.75 4.16 -2.31
C THR A 427 -8.60 4.85 -3.38
N LEU A 428 -9.52 4.10 -3.97
CA LEU A 428 -10.56 4.63 -4.85
C LEU A 428 -11.94 4.38 -4.22
N PRO A 429 -12.81 5.39 -4.13
CA PRO A 429 -14.17 5.18 -3.66
C PRO A 429 -14.93 4.31 -4.67
N LEU A 430 -15.69 3.34 -4.15
CA LEU A 430 -16.73 2.64 -4.93
C LEU A 430 -18.03 3.46 -4.90
N PRO A 431 -19.01 3.17 -5.77
CA PRO A 431 -20.33 3.76 -5.66
C PRO A 431 -20.91 3.60 -4.24
N ALA A 432 -21.74 4.56 -3.83
CA ALA A 432 -22.39 4.51 -2.52
C ALA A 432 -23.25 3.24 -2.39
N GLU A 433 -23.21 2.63 -1.22
CA GLU A 433 -24.15 1.58 -0.84
C GLU A 433 -25.50 2.20 -0.45
N ASP A 434 -26.54 1.37 -0.38
CA ASP A 434 -27.93 1.83 -0.10
C ASP A 434 -28.06 2.54 1.26
N ASP A 435 -27.12 2.33 2.18
CA ASP A 435 -27.05 2.97 3.50
C ASP A 435 -26.25 4.29 3.53
N GLY A 436 -25.77 4.75 2.37
CA GLY A 436 -24.94 5.96 2.24
C GLY A 436 -23.49 5.78 2.67
N THR A 437 -23.05 4.56 2.97
CA THR A 437 -21.64 4.25 3.16
C THR A 437 -20.94 4.04 1.82
N TYR A 438 -19.61 4.17 1.83
CA TYR A 438 -18.78 3.98 0.66
C TYR A 438 -17.76 2.90 0.94
N SER A 439 -17.91 1.76 0.26
CA SER A 439 -16.82 0.80 0.12
C SER A 439 -15.65 1.43 -0.66
N ARG A 440 -14.44 0.93 -0.44
CA ARG A 440 -13.23 1.44 -1.09
C ARG A 440 -12.40 0.31 -1.65
N LEU A 441 -11.88 0.49 -2.86
CA LEU A 441 -10.80 -0.34 -3.38
C LEU A 441 -9.48 0.23 -2.87
N ALA A 442 -8.67 -0.61 -2.22
CA ALA A 442 -7.34 -0.24 -1.77
C ALA A 442 -6.30 -0.98 -2.59
N PHE A 443 -5.39 -0.22 -3.20
CA PHE A 443 -4.27 -0.74 -3.97
C PHE A 443 -2.98 -0.54 -3.18
N LYS A 444 -2.08 -1.52 -3.24
CA LYS A 444 -0.69 -1.37 -2.78
C LYS A 444 0.29 -1.33 -3.95
N PHE A 445 -0.18 -1.46 -5.18
CA PHE A 445 0.62 -1.34 -6.38
C PHE A 445 -0.23 -0.66 -7.45
N PHE A 446 -0.02 0.64 -7.64
CA PHE A 446 -0.92 1.48 -8.42
C PHE A 446 -0.14 2.51 -9.24
N PHE A 447 -0.76 3.03 -10.29
CA PHE A 447 -0.13 3.88 -11.31
C PHE A 447 -1.03 5.10 -11.54
N PHE A 448 -1.18 5.90 -10.49
CA PHE A 448 -2.11 7.04 -10.47
C PHE A 448 -1.47 8.27 -11.08
N ASN A 449 -2.19 8.91 -12.00
CA ASN A 449 -1.74 10.08 -12.73
C ASN A 449 -2.75 11.21 -12.59
N ARG A 450 -2.32 12.33 -12.02
CA ARG A 450 -3.04 13.61 -12.04
C ARG A 450 -2.50 14.47 -13.17
N PHE A 451 -3.38 15.20 -13.85
CA PHE A 451 -3.00 16.11 -14.93
C PHE A 451 -3.25 17.55 -14.53
N LEU A 452 -2.33 18.46 -14.89
CA LEU A 452 -2.43 19.89 -14.66
C LEU A 452 -2.10 20.67 -15.92
N ASN A 453 -2.82 21.77 -16.14
CA ASN A 453 -2.42 22.82 -17.06
C ASN A 453 -1.95 24.01 -16.23
N LEU A 454 -0.70 24.43 -16.41
CA LEU A 454 -0.07 25.58 -15.77
C LEU A 454 0.63 26.49 -16.80
N SER A 455 0.31 26.30 -18.09
CA SER A 455 1.00 26.96 -19.19
C SER A 455 0.29 28.22 -19.68
N ILE A 456 1.07 29.17 -20.20
CA ILE A 456 0.58 30.38 -20.87
C ILE A 456 0.27 30.07 -22.33
N GLY A 457 -0.84 30.61 -22.84
CA GLY A 457 -1.22 30.48 -24.26
C GLY A 457 -1.99 29.20 -24.57
N ASN A 458 -2.28 28.37 -23.56
CA ASN A 458 -3.12 27.18 -23.68
C ASN A 458 -4.30 27.27 -22.69
N PRO A 459 -5.41 27.94 -23.05
CA PRO A 459 -6.53 28.18 -22.13
C PRO A 459 -7.27 26.89 -21.72
N TYR A 460 -7.25 25.86 -22.57
CA TYR A 460 -7.78 24.54 -22.28
C TYR A 460 -6.86 23.49 -22.91
N ILE A 461 -6.55 22.44 -22.15
CA ILE A 461 -5.76 21.30 -22.61
C ILE A 461 -6.46 20.01 -22.25
N THR A 462 -6.49 19.07 -23.18
CA THR A 462 -6.80 17.67 -22.93
C THR A 462 -5.56 16.81 -23.14
N PHE A 463 -5.27 15.93 -22.20
CA PHE A 463 -4.20 14.94 -22.35
C PHE A 463 -4.78 13.62 -22.86
N THR A 464 -4.16 12.99 -23.84
CA THR A 464 -4.66 11.75 -24.47
C THR A 464 -3.56 10.72 -24.67
N LEU A 465 -3.96 9.47 -24.91
CA LEU A 465 -3.14 8.46 -25.59
C LEU A 465 -3.01 8.82 -27.08
N PRO A 466 -2.21 8.07 -27.87
CA PRO A 466 -2.08 8.30 -29.31
C PRO A 466 -3.42 8.36 -30.03
N ASN A 467 -3.47 9.19 -31.08
CA ASN A 467 -4.67 9.40 -31.91
C ASN A 467 -5.88 9.96 -31.16
N GLY A 468 -5.65 10.72 -30.07
CA GLY A 468 -6.72 11.38 -29.31
C GLY A 468 -7.52 10.44 -28.40
N GLN A 469 -7.04 9.22 -28.17
CA GLN A 469 -7.72 8.24 -27.33
C GLN A 469 -7.75 8.69 -25.85
N ALA A 470 -8.90 8.51 -25.20
CA ALA A 470 -9.08 8.91 -23.81
C ALA A 470 -8.14 8.15 -22.85
N ILE A 471 -7.77 8.80 -21.75
CA ILE A 471 -6.98 8.21 -20.67
C ILE A 471 -7.86 8.02 -19.43
N GLY A 472 -8.42 6.83 -19.26
CA GLY A 472 -9.26 6.52 -18.10
C GLY A 472 -10.47 7.44 -17.96
N ASN A 473 -10.56 8.18 -16.85
CA ASN A 473 -11.69 9.06 -16.54
C ASN A 473 -11.55 10.46 -17.18
N HIS A 474 -12.38 11.44 -16.78
CA HIS A 474 -12.37 12.80 -17.35
C HIS A 474 -11.42 13.78 -16.62
N SER A 475 -10.53 13.29 -15.72
CA SER A 475 -9.65 14.15 -14.90
C SER A 475 -8.56 14.88 -15.69
N ASN A 476 -8.40 14.52 -16.96
CA ASN A 476 -7.39 14.98 -17.91
C ASN A 476 -7.98 15.75 -19.10
N VAL A 477 -9.27 16.09 -19.06
CA VAL A 477 -10.02 16.74 -20.16
C VAL A 477 -10.28 18.22 -19.84
N ASN A 478 -10.12 19.09 -20.83
CA ASN A 478 -10.45 20.53 -20.75
C ASN A 478 -9.85 21.25 -19.53
N LEU A 479 -8.61 20.93 -19.18
CA LEU A 479 -7.92 21.51 -18.04
C LEU A 479 -7.53 22.97 -18.30
N GLN A 480 -7.97 23.84 -17.39
CA GLN A 480 -7.67 25.27 -17.42
C GLN A 480 -6.39 25.58 -16.62
N PRO A 481 -5.63 26.63 -17.00
CA PRO A 481 -4.47 27.08 -16.27
C PRO A 481 -4.75 27.34 -14.78
N GLY A 482 -4.09 26.60 -13.90
CA GLY A 482 -4.18 26.78 -12.45
C GLY A 482 -5.45 26.25 -11.78
N ILE A 483 -6.31 25.54 -12.52
CA ILE A 483 -7.57 24.98 -11.98
C ILE A 483 -7.49 23.44 -12.08
N PRO A 484 -7.07 22.76 -11.00
CA PRO A 484 -6.97 21.30 -11.01
C PRO A 484 -8.36 20.64 -10.95
N SER A 485 -8.49 19.44 -11.53
CA SER A 485 -9.64 18.60 -11.21
C SER A 485 -9.60 18.21 -9.73
N THR A 486 -10.70 18.40 -9.01
CA THR A 486 -10.84 18.03 -7.59
C THR A 486 -11.69 16.79 -7.39
N HIS A 487 -12.53 16.43 -8.37
CA HIS A 487 -13.35 15.25 -8.35
C HIS A 487 -12.68 14.13 -9.15
N MET A 488 -12.44 12.98 -8.50
CA MET A 488 -11.66 11.86 -9.05
C MET A 488 -10.38 12.32 -9.77
N PRO A 489 -9.46 12.99 -9.06
CA PRO A 489 -8.38 13.76 -9.68
C PRO A 489 -7.24 12.91 -10.26
N TYR A 490 -7.40 11.59 -10.26
CA TYR A 490 -6.41 10.63 -10.73
C TYR A 490 -7.02 9.73 -11.79
N THR A 491 -6.26 9.50 -12.85
CA THR A 491 -6.42 8.41 -13.79
C THR A 491 -5.48 7.27 -13.40
N ASN A 492 -5.99 6.04 -13.36
CA ASN A 492 -5.16 4.86 -13.09
C ASN A 492 -4.70 4.22 -14.41
N MET A 493 -3.38 4.12 -14.60
CA MET A 493 -2.81 3.25 -15.63
C MET A 493 -2.74 1.82 -15.07
N ASN A 494 -2.89 0.80 -15.91
CA ASN A 494 -2.82 -0.57 -15.44
C ASN A 494 -1.37 -1.10 -15.46
N THR A 495 -1.04 -2.05 -14.59
CA THR A 495 0.24 -2.77 -14.58
C THR A 495 0.55 -3.42 -15.93
N MET A 496 -0.46 -3.93 -16.64
CA MET A 496 -0.35 -4.62 -17.93
C MET A 496 -0.42 -3.68 -19.14
N MET A 497 -0.16 -2.38 -18.96
CA MET A 497 -0.27 -1.42 -20.05
C MET A 497 0.95 -1.49 -20.96
N GLU A 498 0.71 -1.74 -22.25
CA GLU A 498 1.73 -1.69 -23.30
C GLU A 498 2.41 -0.31 -23.37
N PRO A 499 3.64 -0.20 -23.90
CA PRO A 499 4.31 1.08 -24.08
C PRO A 499 3.42 2.11 -24.79
N TYR A 500 3.16 3.22 -24.10
CA TYR A 500 2.27 4.29 -24.56
C TYR A 500 2.98 5.64 -24.65
N GLN A 501 2.26 6.62 -25.19
CA GLN A 501 2.62 8.03 -25.17
C GLN A 501 1.47 8.85 -24.59
N ILE A 502 1.80 9.95 -23.92
CA ILE A 502 0.84 10.98 -23.51
C ILE A 502 1.05 12.18 -24.43
N MET A 503 -0.04 12.64 -25.03
CA MET A 503 -0.09 13.76 -25.96
C MET A 503 -0.95 14.88 -25.39
N ALA A 504 -0.64 16.14 -25.73
CA ALA A 504 -1.46 17.29 -25.36
C ALA A 504 -2.24 17.80 -26.57
N TYR A 505 -3.52 18.10 -26.37
CA TYR A 505 -4.40 18.69 -27.37
C TYR A 505 -4.97 20.01 -26.85
N ARG A 506 -4.98 21.03 -27.70
CA ARG A 506 -5.64 22.32 -27.45
C ARG A 506 -7.14 22.13 -27.64
N SER A 507 -7.84 22.00 -26.53
CA SER A 507 -9.26 21.69 -26.49
C SER A 507 -10.12 22.94 -26.27
N LYS A 508 -11.44 22.75 -26.25
CA LYS A 508 -12.45 23.73 -25.81
C LYS A 508 -13.53 22.97 -25.03
N PRO A 509 -14.34 23.65 -24.20
CA PRO A 509 -15.41 23.00 -23.43
C PRO A 509 -16.22 21.96 -24.24
N ASP A 510 -16.56 22.28 -25.49
CA ASP A 510 -17.37 21.41 -26.36
C ASP A 510 -16.55 20.66 -27.45
N VAL A 511 -15.22 20.75 -27.43
CA VAL A 511 -14.35 20.13 -28.44
C VAL A 511 -13.23 19.34 -27.78
N VAL A 512 -13.43 18.03 -27.69
CA VAL A 512 -12.52 17.07 -27.05
C VAL A 512 -12.13 15.97 -28.07
N PRO A 513 -10.85 15.62 -28.21
CA PRO A 513 -9.70 16.17 -27.48
C PRO A 513 -9.26 17.55 -28.00
N GLY A 514 -9.78 18.03 -29.12
CA GLY A 514 -9.36 19.29 -29.74
C GLY A 514 -8.34 19.09 -30.85
N VAL A 515 -7.45 20.07 -31.04
CA VAL A 515 -6.37 20.01 -32.05
C VAL A 515 -5.08 19.59 -31.38
N TRP A 516 -4.34 18.65 -31.98
CA TRP A 516 -3.06 18.21 -31.45
C TRP A 516 -2.08 19.39 -31.34
N ALA A 517 -1.49 19.56 -30.16
CA ALA A 517 -0.43 20.53 -29.95
C ALA A 517 0.93 19.94 -30.39
N GLU A 518 1.17 19.91 -31.69
CA GLU A 518 2.40 19.35 -32.29
C GLU A 518 3.70 20.03 -31.83
N ASP A 519 3.61 21.25 -31.28
CA ASP A 519 4.73 21.98 -30.70
C ASP A 519 5.11 21.53 -29.28
N ILE A 520 4.27 20.74 -28.61
CA ILE A 520 4.52 20.19 -27.27
C ILE A 520 5.00 18.75 -27.41
N ASP A 521 6.19 18.48 -26.91
CA ASP A 521 6.78 17.13 -26.96
C ASP A 521 5.90 16.12 -26.22
N VAL A 522 5.76 14.93 -26.81
CA VAL A 522 5.02 13.82 -26.20
C VAL A 522 5.82 13.21 -25.06
N LEU A 523 5.14 12.82 -23.97
CA LEU A 523 5.76 12.00 -22.93
C LEU A 523 5.64 10.54 -23.31
N LYS A 524 6.73 9.79 -23.20
CA LYS A 524 6.74 8.34 -23.38
C LYS A 524 6.44 7.67 -22.04
N SER A 525 5.81 6.51 -22.07
CA SER A 525 5.63 5.65 -20.89
C SER A 525 6.93 5.44 -20.10
N THR A 526 8.06 5.28 -20.78
CA THR A 526 9.38 5.13 -20.12
C THR A 526 9.86 6.37 -19.37
N ASP A 527 9.25 7.54 -19.57
CA ASP A 527 9.60 8.77 -18.83
C ASP A 527 9.03 8.74 -17.40
N PHE A 528 8.14 7.79 -17.10
CA PHE A 528 7.64 7.51 -15.75
C PHE A 528 8.56 6.60 -14.93
N ILE A 529 9.70 6.20 -15.50
CA ILE A 529 10.71 5.35 -14.84
C ILE A 529 11.79 6.27 -14.27
N ALA A 530 11.89 6.31 -12.93
CA ALA A 530 12.78 7.25 -12.25
C ALA A 530 14.26 6.97 -12.55
N ASP A 531 14.66 5.69 -12.55
CA ASP A 531 15.99 5.26 -12.96
C ASP A 531 15.91 4.04 -13.88
N LYS A 532 16.12 4.26 -15.18
CA LYS A 532 16.16 3.19 -16.19
C LYS A 532 17.33 2.23 -15.96
N SER A 533 18.39 2.67 -15.27
CA SER A 533 19.60 1.88 -15.01
C SER A 533 19.33 0.71 -14.06
N LEU A 534 18.33 0.83 -13.16
CA LEU A 534 17.89 -0.23 -12.27
C LEU A 534 17.53 -1.52 -13.02
N TYR A 535 16.99 -1.39 -14.23
CA TYR A 535 16.58 -2.51 -15.07
C TYR A 535 17.68 -2.94 -16.05
N THR A 536 18.34 -1.97 -16.70
CA THR A 536 19.30 -2.26 -17.76
C THR A 536 20.64 -2.79 -17.23
N LYS A 537 21.06 -2.42 -16.02
CA LYS A 537 22.30 -2.91 -15.37
C LYS A 537 22.32 -4.42 -15.21
N ILE A 538 21.16 -5.01 -14.93
CA ILE A 538 20.96 -6.45 -14.73
C ILE A 538 20.51 -7.15 -16.02
N LYS A 539 20.60 -6.46 -17.17
CA LYS A 539 20.20 -6.94 -18.50
C LYS A 539 18.74 -7.40 -18.58
N ARG A 540 17.84 -6.85 -17.74
CA ARG A 540 16.40 -7.05 -17.87
C ARG A 540 15.82 -6.06 -18.87
N ALA A 541 14.70 -6.44 -19.49
CA ALA A 541 13.94 -5.52 -20.33
C ALA A 541 13.37 -4.40 -19.47
N LEU A 542 13.23 -3.21 -20.08
CA LEU A 542 12.66 -2.06 -19.42
C LEU A 542 11.13 -2.25 -19.33
N PRO A 543 10.49 -2.04 -18.17
CA PRO A 543 9.03 -2.03 -18.09
C PRO A 543 8.48 -0.85 -18.91
N ALA A 544 7.19 -0.88 -19.23
CA ALA A 544 6.55 0.24 -19.91
C ALA A 544 6.61 1.51 -19.04
N HIS A 545 6.35 1.39 -17.73
CA HIS A 545 6.33 2.48 -16.77
C HIS A 545 6.47 1.93 -15.33
N GLU A 546 6.75 2.78 -14.35
CA GLU A 546 6.82 2.37 -12.93
C GLU A 546 5.52 2.65 -12.15
N PRO A 547 5.25 1.88 -11.07
CA PRO A 547 4.19 2.20 -10.13
C PRO A 547 4.50 3.48 -9.36
N GLY A 548 3.45 4.21 -9.00
CA GLY A 548 3.53 5.42 -8.20
C GLY A 548 2.31 6.32 -8.31
N ILE A 549 2.39 7.45 -7.61
CA ILE A 549 1.50 8.59 -7.78
C ILE A 549 2.26 9.68 -8.51
N TYR A 550 1.73 10.11 -9.64
CA TYR A 550 2.35 11.09 -10.52
C TYR A 550 1.44 12.30 -10.70
N THR A 551 2.06 13.48 -10.83
CA THR A 551 1.44 14.64 -11.46
C THR A 551 2.15 14.92 -12.78
N VAL A 552 1.40 14.91 -13.87
CA VAL A 552 1.82 15.36 -15.20
C VAL A 552 1.33 16.79 -15.38
N ALA A 553 2.24 17.75 -15.45
CA ALA A 553 1.89 19.16 -15.58
C ALA A 553 2.40 19.73 -16.91
N LEU A 554 1.54 20.40 -17.67
CA LEU A 554 1.97 21.25 -18.79
C LEU A 554 2.39 22.62 -18.24
N ILE A 555 3.67 22.96 -18.38
CA ILE A 555 4.27 24.21 -17.90
C ILE A 555 4.84 25.01 -19.06
N GLY A 556 5.21 26.27 -18.84
CA GLY A 556 5.86 27.13 -19.84
C GLY A 556 4.86 27.89 -20.71
N LYS A 557 5.29 28.31 -21.90
CA LYS A 557 4.54 29.20 -22.80
C LYS A 557 4.48 28.63 -24.22
N SER A 558 3.30 28.68 -24.82
CA SER A 558 3.09 28.43 -26.25
C SER A 558 2.99 29.74 -27.05
N GLY A 559 3.32 29.68 -28.35
CA GLY A 559 3.13 30.79 -29.30
C GLY A 559 4.38 31.64 -29.58
N ALA A 560 4.20 32.65 -30.45
CA ALA A 560 5.27 33.56 -30.88
C ALA A 560 5.75 34.40 -29.68
N GLY A 561 6.97 34.12 -29.20
CA GLY A 561 7.56 34.76 -28.02
C GLY A 561 7.72 33.83 -26.80
N ALA A 562 7.65 32.51 -26.99
CA ALA A 562 8.21 31.54 -26.06
C ALA A 562 9.72 31.38 -26.32
N SER A 563 10.56 31.56 -25.30
CA SER A 563 11.98 31.25 -25.39
C SER A 563 12.18 29.73 -25.44
N ALA A 564 13.33 29.26 -25.94
CA ALA A 564 13.62 27.82 -25.99
C ALA A 564 13.57 27.16 -24.60
N LYS A 565 13.92 27.92 -23.54
CA LYS A 565 13.94 27.43 -22.16
C LYS A 565 12.57 27.44 -21.47
N GLU A 566 11.65 28.27 -21.95
CA GLU A 566 10.30 28.42 -21.39
C GLU A 566 9.23 27.90 -22.33
N LYS A 567 9.62 27.21 -23.42
CA LYS A 567 8.68 26.59 -24.35
C LYS A 567 7.79 25.61 -23.59
N ALA A 568 6.51 25.61 -23.94
CA ALA A 568 5.53 24.72 -23.34
C ALA A 568 5.99 23.25 -23.42
N ARG A 569 6.04 22.59 -22.26
CA ARG A 569 6.44 21.18 -22.14
C ARG A 569 5.72 20.51 -20.99
N MET A 570 5.53 19.20 -21.11
CA MET A 570 5.02 18.38 -20.00
C MET A 570 6.18 17.98 -19.09
N ILE A 571 5.94 18.04 -17.77
CA ILE A 571 6.85 17.50 -16.75
C ILE A 571 6.13 16.47 -15.88
N ILE A 572 6.89 15.57 -15.27
CA ILE A 572 6.38 14.49 -14.42
C ILE A 572 6.95 14.68 -13.02
N ILE A 573 6.08 14.73 -12.00
CA ILE A 573 6.45 14.70 -10.60
C ILE A 573 5.95 13.40 -9.96
N LYS A 574 6.86 12.54 -9.49
CA LYS A 574 6.53 11.35 -8.69
C LYS A 574 6.44 11.73 -7.21
N HIS A 575 5.33 11.39 -6.54
CA HIS A 575 5.06 11.84 -5.17
C HIS A 575 5.45 10.82 -4.08
N ASN A 576 5.58 9.54 -4.43
CA ASN A 576 6.14 8.52 -3.53
C ASN A 576 7.63 8.36 -3.78
N LYS A 577 8.39 8.21 -2.69
CA LYS A 577 9.80 7.82 -2.74
C LYS A 577 9.94 6.33 -2.74
#